data_AF-A0A9P7Z3V7-F1
#
_entry.id   AF-A0A9P7Z3V7-F1
#
_cell.length_a   1.000
_cell.length_b   1.000
_cell.length_c   1.000
_cell.angle_alpha   90.00
_cell.angle_beta   90.00
_cell.angle_gamma   90.00
#
_symmetry.space_group_name_H-M   'P 1'
#
loop_
_entity.id
_entity.type
_entity.pdbx_description
1 polymer ?
#
loop_
_entity_poly.entity_id
_entity_poly.type
_entity_poly.pdbx_seq_one_letter_code
_entity_poly.pdbx_strand_id
1 'polypeptide(L)'
;MGNPRRSIPLSQQKIARRSIRDSGSHQTACFALYRAILRQCPRVPLDADIPQKGSVNELVWEVRKGFRRNTAHTSASLIREALTVGYNTYKLISAAANGVSVATSQINGLLRLQDQKRVISRAQPSSIQRERPRVWPYEGAKKMEDVRPRPQSELGGTGRRKIPIAQWASNGGIPFLRFSKPQSPYLSRIMRNGVEREQKRQSTNKHTKELNDLALRESHWDAQTEGRDNAPSWSYWMDAITKESNLRKHQIIVRNEQRANRLMEILDKERQLAAEEKKERKRWKKMPATDEGSSATKDVAASKHSSNTGLAENMESTRLQKMAVADIEAAASKAAASSEQSSNADCVSSSEVITIFAADNDTLSRPLIRYHSNHYKRP
;
A
#
# COMPACT_ATOMS: atom_id res chain seq x y z
N MET A 1 27.59 10.29 35.27
CA MET A 1 26.28 10.83 34.83
C MET A 1 25.95 10.26 33.45
N GLY A 2 25.51 9.00 33.36
CA GLY A 2 25.18 8.32 32.11
C GLY A 2 23.66 8.19 31.95
N ASN A 3 23.12 8.75 30.88
CA ASN A 3 21.67 8.87 30.64
C ASN A 3 21.15 7.62 29.88
N PRO A 4 20.26 6.77 30.43
CA PRO A 4 19.80 5.59 29.73
C PRO A 4 18.46 5.86 29.03
N ARG A 5 18.50 6.43 27.81
CA ARG A 5 17.36 6.34 26.89
C ARG A 5 17.38 4.99 26.17
N ARG A 6 16.90 3.93 26.85
CA ARG A 6 16.63 2.64 26.22
C ARG A 6 15.46 2.80 25.24
N SER A 7 15.77 2.79 23.95
CA SER A 7 14.77 2.71 22.88
C SER A 7 14.03 1.37 22.97
N ILE A 8 12.72 1.44 23.23
CA ILE A 8 11.84 0.28 23.31
C ILE A 8 11.70 -0.34 21.89
N PRO A 9 11.87 -1.67 21.72
CA PRO A 9 11.73 -2.32 20.43
C PRO A 9 10.30 -2.22 19.88
N LEU A 10 10.17 -2.00 18.56
CA LEU A 10 8.90 -1.78 17.83
C LEU A 10 7.84 -2.89 18.03
N SER A 11 8.25 -4.08 18.49
CA SER A 11 7.37 -5.19 18.85
C SER A 11 6.58 -4.95 20.14
N GLN A 12 7.18 -4.29 21.15
CA GLN A 12 6.50 -3.91 22.39
C GLN A 12 5.57 -2.71 22.19
N GLN A 13 5.90 -1.78 21.28
CA GLN A 13 4.97 -0.72 20.87
C GLN A 13 3.68 -1.29 20.26
N LYS A 14 3.72 -2.43 19.56
CA LYS A 14 2.53 -3.08 18.99
C LYS A 14 1.65 -3.78 20.02
N ILE A 15 2.22 -4.25 21.13
CA ILE A 15 1.47 -4.89 22.23
C ILE A 15 0.79 -3.81 23.10
N ALA A 16 1.50 -2.72 23.41
CA ALA A 16 0.90 -1.55 24.08
C ALA A 16 -0.19 -0.85 23.21
N ARG A 17 -0.10 -0.94 21.88
CA ARG A 17 -1.13 -0.44 20.95
C ARG A 17 -2.43 -1.27 20.93
N ARG A 18 -2.41 -2.51 21.41
CA ARG A 18 -3.61 -3.36 21.51
C ARG A 18 -4.35 -3.15 22.84
N SER A 19 -3.65 -2.94 23.96
CA SER A 19 -4.30 -2.75 25.27
C SER A 19 -5.16 -1.48 25.37
N ILE A 20 -4.89 -0.45 24.57
CA ILE A 20 -5.71 0.77 24.55
C ILE A 20 -7.07 0.52 23.89
N ARG A 21 -7.16 -0.41 22.93
CA ARG A 21 -8.43 -0.82 22.31
C ARG A 21 -9.35 -1.57 23.30
N ASP A 22 -8.75 -2.15 24.34
CA ASP A 22 -9.43 -2.93 25.38
C ASP A 22 -9.63 -2.16 26.70
N SER A 23 -9.35 -0.84 26.72
CA SER A 23 -9.72 0.01 27.85
C SER A 23 -11.21 0.35 27.79
N GLY A 24 -12.05 -0.56 28.31
CA GLY A 24 -13.52 -0.43 28.31
C GLY A 24 -14.02 0.91 28.86
N SER A 25 -13.25 1.59 29.73
CA SER A 25 -13.58 2.92 30.27
C SER A 25 -13.62 4.02 29.20
N HIS A 26 -12.62 4.10 28.31
CA HIS A 26 -12.58 5.12 27.26
C HIS A 26 -13.66 4.89 26.20
N GLN A 27 -13.89 3.63 25.83
CA GLN A 27 -14.96 3.28 24.91
C GLN A 27 -16.33 3.63 25.50
N THR A 28 -16.55 3.33 26.79
CA THR A 28 -17.77 3.69 27.52
C THR A 28 -17.96 5.20 27.58
N ALA A 29 -16.91 5.96 27.90
CA ALA A 29 -16.96 7.43 27.93
C ALA A 29 -17.29 8.02 26.54
N CYS A 30 -16.68 7.49 25.47
CA CYS A 30 -16.98 7.91 24.09
C CYS A 30 -18.44 7.63 23.72
N PHE A 31 -18.96 6.43 24.04
CA PHE A 31 -20.36 6.09 23.77
C PHE A 31 -21.34 6.91 24.61
N ALA A 32 -21.04 7.15 25.88
CA ALA A 32 -21.85 7.98 26.75
C ALA A 32 -21.94 9.41 26.19
N LEU A 33 -20.80 10.01 25.83
CA LEU A 33 -20.73 11.34 25.24
C LEU A 33 -21.46 11.41 23.89
N TYR A 34 -21.24 10.41 23.02
CA TYR A 34 -21.93 10.31 21.74
C TYR A 34 -23.46 10.28 21.90
N ARG A 35 -23.96 9.45 22.82
CA ARG A 35 -25.40 9.37 23.12
C ARG A 35 -25.93 10.67 23.74
N ALA A 36 -25.18 11.29 24.64
CA ALA A 36 -25.57 12.55 25.28
C ALA A 36 -25.72 13.68 24.26
N ILE A 37 -24.75 13.84 23.34
CA ILE A 37 -24.81 14.85 22.28
C ILE A 37 -26.00 14.59 21.36
N LEU A 38 -26.18 13.34 20.89
CA LEU A 38 -27.26 13.01 19.97
C LEU A 38 -28.66 13.23 20.56
N ARG A 39 -28.82 13.14 21.88
CA ARG A 39 -30.08 13.45 22.56
C ARG A 39 -30.39 14.95 22.55
N GLN A 40 -29.38 15.81 22.55
CA GLN A 40 -29.55 17.27 22.57
C GLN A 40 -29.68 17.88 21.18
N CYS A 41 -29.07 17.28 20.14
CA CYS A 41 -29.09 17.83 18.77
C CYS A 41 -30.50 18.15 18.21
N PRO A 42 -31.57 17.36 18.46
CA PRO A 42 -32.90 17.67 17.95
C PRO A 42 -33.59 18.86 18.62
N ARG A 43 -33.12 19.28 19.81
CA ARG A 43 -33.71 20.37 20.59
C ARG A 43 -33.17 21.74 20.20
N VAL A 44 -32.09 21.78 19.43
CA VAL A 44 -31.46 23.04 19.01
C VAL A 44 -32.27 23.66 17.87
N PRO A 45 -32.71 24.92 18.00
CA PRO A 45 -33.35 25.63 16.90
C PRO A 45 -32.33 25.88 15.79
N LEU A 46 -32.62 25.42 14.58
CA LEU A 46 -31.80 25.62 13.39
C LEU A 46 -32.48 26.64 12.47
N ASP A 47 -31.68 27.49 11.84
CA ASP A 47 -32.19 28.43 10.83
C ASP A 47 -32.73 27.67 9.61
N ALA A 48 -33.80 28.19 9.00
CA ALA A 48 -34.40 27.61 7.80
C ALA A 48 -33.44 27.56 6.59
N ASP A 49 -32.45 28.45 6.56
CA ASP A 49 -31.43 28.54 5.50
C ASP A 49 -30.44 27.37 5.49
N ILE A 50 -30.41 26.56 6.56
CA ILE A 50 -29.43 25.48 6.67
C ILE A 50 -29.93 24.28 5.87
N PRO A 51 -29.18 23.81 4.85
CA PRO A 51 -29.62 22.74 3.99
C PRO A 51 -29.79 21.45 4.80
N GLN A 52 -31.03 20.97 4.94
CA GLN A 52 -31.30 19.69 5.57
C GLN A 52 -30.88 18.55 4.64
N LYS A 53 -30.02 17.66 5.15
CA LYS A 53 -29.52 16.52 4.38
C LYS A 53 -30.43 15.30 4.55
N GLY A 54 -31.52 15.30 3.77
CA GLY A 54 -32.53 14.25 3.82
C GLY A 54 -33.30 14.24 5.14
N SER A 55 -33.67 13.05 5.63
CA SER A 55 -34.53 12.89 6.82
C SER A 55 -33.84 13.14 8.18
N VAL A 56 -32.56 13.52 8.20
CA VAL A 56 -31.77 13.62 9.45
C VAL A 56 -31.25 15.05 9.63
N ASN A 57 -31.44 15.62 10.82
CA ASN A 57 -30.90 16.93 11.20
C ASN A 57 -29.40 17.04 10.89
N GLU A 58 -28.97 18.15 10.29
CA GLU A 58 -27.58 18.36 9.86
C GLU A 58 -26.58 18.22 11.02
N LEU A 59 -26.95 18.70 12.21
CA LEU A 59 -26.17 18.53 13.44
C LEU A 59 -25.92 17.07 13.80
N VAL A 60 -26.93 16.22 13.68
CA VAL A 60 -26.80 14.78 13.96
C VAL A 60 -25.83 14.16 12.96
N TRP A 61 -25.88 14.58 11.70
CA TRP A 61 -24.97 14.09 10.67
C TRP A 61 -23.52 14.48 10.95
N GLU A 62 -23.25 15.74 11.27
CA GLU A 62 -21.89 16.22 11.55
C GLU A 62 -21.30 15.58 12.80
N VAL A 63 -22.08 15.39 13.86
CA VAL A 63 -21.64 14.65 15.06
C VAL A 63 -21.28 13.21 14.70
N ARG A 64 -22.16 12.49 14.00
CA ARG A 64 -21.89 11.11 13.55
C ARG A 64 -20.64 11.04 12.66
N LYS A 65 -20.42 12.04 11.81
CA LYS A 65 -19.23 12.13 10.97
C LYS A 65 -17.97 12.40 11.78
N GLY A 66 -18.01 13.30 12.76
CA GLY A 66 -16.91 13.58 13.68
C GLY A 66 -16.45 12.33 14.45
N PHE A 67 -17.37 11.60 15.07
CA PHE A 67 -17.03 10.36 15.77
C PHE A 67 -16.47 9.29 14.82
N ARG A 68 -17.01 9.17 13.59
CA ARG A 68 -16.49 8.24 12.57
C ARG A 68 -15.08 8.59 12.09
N ARG A 69 -14.73 9.87 11.96
CA ARG A 69 -13.35 10.28 11.62
C ARG A 69 -12.35 9.82 12.69
N ASN A 70 -12.78 9.80 13.95
CA ASN A 70 -11.93 9.50 15.09
C ASN A 70 -11.86 8.01 15.47
N THR A 71 -12.51 7.10 14.75
CA THR A 71 -12.55 5.66 15.10
C THR A 71 -11.19 4.97 15.01
N ALA A 72 -10.25 5.52 14.23
CA ALA A 72 -8.92 4.95 14.03
C ALA A 72 -7.89 5.43 15.07
N HIS A 73 -8.27 6.34 15.98
CA HIS A 73 -7.36 6.87 16.99
C HIS A 73 -7.06 5.79 18.05
N THR A 74 -5.79 5.45 18.19
CA THR A 74 -5.34 4.43 19.16
C THR A 74 -4.48 5.00 20.29
N SER A 75 -4.10 6.28 20.23
CA SER A 75 -3.25 6.91 21.24
C SER A 75 -4.08 7.65 22.29
N ALA A 76 -3.75 7.45 23.57
CA ALA A 76 -4.46 8.08 24.69
C ALA A 76 -4.50 9.61 24.62
N SER A 77 -3.44 10.29 24.15
CA SER A 77 -3.45 11.77 24.00
C SER A 77 -4.49 12.24 22.99
N LEU A 78 -4.50 11.65 21.78
CA LEU A 78 -5.48 11.98 20.74
C LEU A 78 -6.92 11.67 21.20
N ILE A 79 -7.12 10.59 21.95
CA ILE A 79 -8.44 10.27 22.51
C ILE A 79 -8.86 11.33 23.54
N ARG A 80 -7.96 11.72 24.44
CA ARG A 80 -8.22 12.76 25.44
C ARG A 80 -8.53 14.11 24.80
N GLU A 81 -7.73 14.53 23.82
CA GLU A 81 -7.96 15.77 23.06
C GLU A 81 -9.32 15.73 22.34
N ALA A 82 -9.63 14.62 21.66
CA ALA A 82 -10.92 14.44 20.99
C ALA A 82 -12.10 14.45 21.98
N LEU A 83 -11.95 13.84 23.16
CA LEU A 83 -12.95 13.87 24.21
C LEU A 83 -13.15 15.30 24.77
N THR A 84 -12.06 16.05 25.00
CA THR A 84 -12.15 17.45 25.43
C THR A 84 -12.94 18.29 24.43
N VAL A 85 -12.64 18.15 23.14
CA VAL A 85 -13.41 18.81 22.07
C VAL A 85 -14.87 18.37 22.08
N GLY A 86 -15.13 17.07 22.26
CA GLY A 86 -16.48 16.53 22.35
C GLY A 86 -17.27 17.07 23.55
N TYR A 87 -16.65 17.21 24.73
CA TYR A 87 -17.29 17.81 25.90
C TYR A 87 -17.57 19.30 25.71
N ASN A 88 -16.65 20.04 25.09
CA ASN A 88 -16.88 21.45 24.75
C ASN A 88 -18.03 21.59 23.75
N THR A 89 -18.09 20.71 22.76
CA THR A 89 -19.19 20.63 21.79
C THR A 89 -20.52 20.32 22.48
N TYR A 90 -20.53 19.37 23.42
CA TYR A 90 -21.72 19.06 24.22
C TYR A 90 -22.21 20.27 25.03
N LYS A 91 -21.30 21.00 25.68
CA LYS A 91 -21.65 22.22 26.43
C LYS A 91 -22.30 23.27 25.53
N LEU A 92 -21.73 23.51 24.35
CA LEU A 92 -22.27 24.44 23.37
C LEU A 92 -23.67 24.03 22.89
N ILE A 93 -23.84 22.76 22.51
CA ILE A 93 -25.13 22.21 22.05
C ILE A 93 -26.17 22.24 23.17
N SER A 94 -25.79 21.92 24.41
CA SER A 94 -26.70 21.97 25.55
C SER A 94 -27.13 23.40 25.89
N ALA A 95 -26.23 24.37 25.79
CA ALA A 95 -26.57 25.79 25.97
C ALA A 95 -27.53 26.27 24.86
N ALA A 96 -27.27 25.88 23.62
CA ALA A 96 -28.16 26.18 22.49
C ALA A 96 -29.54 25.52 22.63
N ALA A 97 -29.59 24.27 23.08
CA ALA A 97 -30.84 23.54 23.36
C ALA A 97 -31.67 24.18 24.49
N ASN A 98 -31.01 24.87 25.42
CA ASN A 98 -31.67 25.64 26.49
C ASN A 98 -32.12 27.05 26.03
N GLY A 99 -31.94 27.42 24.76
CA GLY A 99 -32.38 28.69 24.20
C GLY A 99 -31.35 29.84 24.30
N VAL A 100 -30.08 29.55 24.62
CA VAL A 100 -29.04 30.59 24.64
C VAL A 100 -28.72 31.05 23.22
N SER A 101 -29.15 32.27 22.87
CA SER A 101 -29.03 32.84 21.52
C SER A 101 -27.59 32.84 20.97
N VAL A 102 -26.60 33.19 21.79
CA VAL A 102 -25.19 33.21 21.39
C VAL A 102 -24.69 31.82 20.99
N ALA A 103 -25.11 30.78 21.70
CA ALA A 103 -24.71 29.41 21.38
C ALA A 103 -25.39 28.92 20.09
N THR A 104 -26.65 29.32 19.87
CA THR A 104 -27.37 28.99 18.63
C THR A 104 -26.74 29.67 17.40
N SER A 105 -26.37 30.95 17.51
CA SER A 105 -25.73 31.67 16.39
C SER A 105 -24.35 31.09 16.05
N GLN A 106 -23.58 30.70 17.06
CA GLN A 106 -22.29 30.02 16.88
C GLN A 106 -22.45 28.69 16.13
N ILE A 107 -23.43 27.88 16.51
CA ILE A 107 -23.71 26.60 15.84
C ILE A 107 -24.11 26.84 14.37
N ASN A 108 -25.03 27.78 14.11
CA ASN A 108 -25.48 28.09 12.76
C ASN A 108 -24.34 28.63 11.89
N GLY A 109 -23.48 29.48 12.45
CA GLY A 109 -22.26 29.95 11.78
C GLY A 109 -21.31 28.81 11.41
N LEU A 110 -21.06 27.86 12.31
CA LEU A 110 -20.22 26.70 12.05
C LEU A 110 -20.81 25.79 10.95
N LEU A 111 -22.13 25.58 10.94
CA LEU A 111 -22.81 24.79 9.91
C LEU A 111 -22.69 25.45 8.53
N ARG A 112 -22.88 26.78 8.44
CA ARG A 112 -22.70 27.54 7.20
C ARG A 112 -21.27 27.43 6.67
N LEU A 113 -20.26 27.59 7.54
CA LEU A 113 -18.85 27.42 7.17
C LEU A 113 -18.52 26.01 6.66
N GLN A 114 -19.08 24.98 7.29
CA GLN A 114 -18.88 23.60 6.84
C GLN A 114 -19.53 23.35 5.48
N ASP A 115 -20.69 23.95 5.22
CA ASP A 115 -21.35 23.82 3.93
C ASP A 115 -20.55 24.50 2.82
N GLN A 116 -20.04 25.71 3.05
CA GLN A 116 -19.13 26.40 2.13
C GLN A 116 -17.91 25.54 1.79
N LYS A 117 -17.25 24.93 2.78
CA LYS A 117 -16.12 24.01 2.55
C LYS A 117 -16.51 22.81 1.68
N ARG A 118 -17.73 22.29 1.83
CA ARG A 118 -18.25 21.20 0.99
C ARG A 118 -18.51 21.64 -0.44
N VAL A 119 -19.05 22.84 -0.65
CA VAL A 119 -19.24 23.40 -1.99
C VAL A 119 -17.89 23.57 -2.69
N ILE A 120 -16.91 24.16 -2.00
CA ILE A 120 -15.55 24.37 -2.54
C ILE A 120 -14.90 23.03 -2.89
N SER A 121 -14.93 22.05 -1.97
CA SER A 121 -14.34 20.73 -2.23
C SER A 121 -15.04 19.94 -3.34
N ARG A 122 -16.34 20.14 -3.58
CA ARG A 122 -17.07 19.53 -4.70
C ARG A 122 -16.76 20.21 -6.03
N ALA A 123 -16.48 21.51 -6.00
CA ALA A 123 -16.08 22.27 -7.19
C ALA A 123 -14.66 21.94 -7.65
N GLN A 124 -13.81 21.40 -6.77
CA GLN A 124 -12.49 20.92 -7.15
C GLN A 124 -12.59 19.67 -8.04
N PRO A 125 -11.99 19.66 -9.24
CA PRO A 125 -11.98 18.48 -10.09
C PRO A 125 -11.28 17.34 -9.34
N SER A 126 -11.91 16.16 -9.31
CA SER A 126 -11.29 14.98 -8.69
C SER A 126 -9.93 14.75 -9.34
N SER A 127 -8.87 14.64 -8.54
CA SER A 127 -7.54 14.35 -9.08
C SER A 127 -7.62 13.08 -9.95
N ILE A 128 -7.22 13.21 -11.22
CA ILE A 128 -7.21 12.09 -12.15
C ILE A 128 -6.34 11.01 -11.53
N GLN A 129 -6.95 9.91 -11.07
CA GLN A 129 -6.20 8.79 -10.53
C GLN A 129 -5.37 8.22 -11.67
N ARG A 130 -4.06 8.49 -11.66
CA ARG A 130 -3.14 7.91 -12.65
C ARG A 130 -3.29 6.40 -12.60
N GLU A 131 -3.82 5.82 -13.68
CA GLU A 131 -3.92 4.38 -13.80
C GLU A 131 -2.52 3.80 -13.72
N ARG A 132 -2.24 3.03 -12.67
CA ARG A 132 -0.95 2.35 -12.56
C ARG A 132 -0.91 1.30 -13.68
N PRO A 133 0.08 1.31 -14.59
CA PRO A 133 0.14 0.34 -15.67
C PRO A 133 0.12 -1.07 -15.06
N ARG A 134 -0.89 -1.84 -15.43
CA ARG A 134 -1.06 -3.19 -14.88
C ARG A 134 0.01 -4.08 -15.50
N VAL A 135 0.97 -4.50 -14.69
CA VAL A 135 1.99 -5.46 -15.13
C VAL A 135 1.33 -6.85 -15.21
N TRP A 136 0.84 -7.22 -16.38
CA TRP A 136 0.32 -8.54 -16.72
C TRP A 136 1.34 -9.33 -17.56
N PRO A 137 1.26 -10.67 -17.59
CA PRO A 137 1.94 -11.43 -18.64
C PRO A 137 1.47 -10.96 -20.01
N TYR A 138 2.36 -10.98 -20.99
CA TYR A 138 1.97 -10.82 -22.38
C TYR A 138 1.04 -11.97 -22.79
N GLU A 139 0.08 -11.69 -23.66
CA GLU A 139 -0.81 -12.71 -24.22
C GLU A 139 0.01 -13.78 -24.94
N GLY A 140 -0.30 -15.06 -24.71
CA GLY A 140 0.46 -16.19 -25.26
C GLY A 140 1.80 -16.48 -24.59
N ALA A 141 2.19 -15.77 -23.53
CA ALA A 141 3.43 -16.05 -22.81
C ALA A 141 3.40 -17.45 -22.14
N LYS A 142 4.18 -18.39 -22.67
CA LYS A 142 4.38 -19.72 -22.08
C LYS A 142 5.08 -19.60 -20.72
N LYS A 143 4.77 -20.52 -19.80
CA LYS A 143 5.46 -20.56 -18.50
C LYS A 143 6.92 -20.88 -18.73
N MET A 144 7.78 -20.21 -17.96
CA MET A 144 9.22 -20.37 -18.04
C MET A 144 9.66 -21.82 -17.79
N GLU A 145 8.97 -22.51 -16.88
CA GLU A 145 9.21 -23.93 -16.54
C GLU A 145 9.02 -24.87 -17.73
N ASP A 146 8.09 -24.56 -18.63
CA ASP A 146 7.72 -25.43 -19.75
C ASP A 146 8.62 -25.22 -20.98
N VAL A 147 9.28 -24.06 -21.08
CA VAL A 147 10.10 -23.66 -22.25
C VAL A 147 11.58 -23.97 -22.07
N ARG A 148 12.01 -24.30 -20.84
CA ARG A 148 13.43 -24.44 -20.51
C ARG A 148 13.80 -25.90 -20.25
N PRO A 149 15.01 -26.33 -20.65
CA PRO A 149 16.12 -25.57 -21.26
C PRO A 149 15.88 -25.21 -22.75
N ARG A 150 16.41 -24.06 -23.19
CA ARG A 150 16.28 -23.62 -24.60
C ARG A 150 17.35 -24.24 -25.51
N PRO A 151 17.10 -24.47 -26.81
CA PRO A 151 18.13 -24.87 -27.76
C PRO A 151 19.14 -23.75 -28.00
N GLN A 152 20.33 -24.09 -28.53
CA GLN A 152 21.42 -23.13 -28.74
C GLN A 152 21.07 -22.03 -29.76
N SER A 153 20.25 -22.35 -30.77
CA SER A 153 19.76 -21.38 -31.77
C SER A 153 18.91 -20.26 -31.17
N GLU A 154 18.24 -20.51 -30.05
CA GLU A 154 17.39 -19.54 -29.34
C GLU A 154 18.16 -18.73 -28.28
N LEU A 155 19.46 -18.99 -28.10
CA LEU A 155 20.30 -18.23 -27.17
C LEU A 155 20.69 -16.89 -27.82
N GLY A 156 19.93 -15.84 -27.53
CA GLY A 156 20.21 -14.49 -28.03
C GLY A 156 21.58 -13.93 -27.56
N GLY A 157 22.11 -12.97 -28.34
CA GLY A 157 23.31 -12.20 -28.01
C GLY A 157 24.63 -12.94 -28.33
N THR A 158 25.43 -13.23 -27.29
CA THR A 158 26.78 -13.81 -27.44
C THR A 158 26.80 -15.30 -27.79
N GLY A 159 25.63 -15.93 -27.97
CA GLY A 159 25.50 -17.37 -28.20
C GLY A 159 25.99 -18.24 -27.04
N ARG A 160 26.13 -17.65 -25.83
CA ARG A 160 26.61 -18.35 -24.63
C ARG A 160 25.46 -18.57 -23.66
N ARG A 161 25.22 -19.83 -23.29
CA ARG A 161 24.24 -20.20 -22.26
C ARG A 161 24.65 -19.62 -20.90
N LYS A 162 23.75 -18.82 -20.32
CA LYS A 162 23.88 -18.31 -18.95
C LYS A 162 22.98 -19.14 -18.03
N ILE A 163 23.60 -19.82 -17.07
CA ILE A 163 22.87 -20.64 -16.09
C ILE A 163 22.15 -19.70 -15.11
N PRO A 164 20.81 -19.80 -14.97
CA PRO A 164 20.06 -19.00 -14.01
C PRO A 164 20.45 -19.35 -12.56
N ILE A 165 20.17 -18.46 -11.63
CA ILE A 165 20.38 -18.70 -10.20
C ILE A 165 19.04 -19.07 -9.56
N ALA A 166 18.95 -20.25 -8.95
CA ALA A 166 17.82 -20.60 -8.08
C ALA A 166 17.82 -19.71 -6.85
N GLN A 167 16.70 -19.05 -6.61
CA GLN A 167 16.50 -18.22 -5.43
C GLN A 167 15.16 -18.51 -4.78
N TRP A 168 15.16 -18.33 -3.47
CA TRP A 168 13.96 -18.31 -2.67
C TRP A 168 13.56 -16.87 -2.39
N ALA A 169 12.29 -16.52 -2.60
CA ALA A 169 11.80 -15.24 -2.13
C ALA A 169 11.71 -15.29 -0.60
N SER A 170 12.63 -14.60 0.10
CA SER A 170 12.84 -14.70 1.56
C SER A 170 11.57 -14.63 2.41
N ASN A 171 10.56 -13.86 1.97
CA ASN A 171 9.34 -13.61 2.77
C ASN A 171 8.07 -14.23 2.17
N GLY A 172 8.14 -14.88 1.00
CA GLY A 172 6.96 -15.38 0.28
C GLY A 172 6.96 -16.90 0.04
N GLY A 173 8.09 -17.56 0.24
CA GLY A 173 8.17 -19.02 0.11
C GLY A 173 8.12 -19.55 -1.34
N ILE A 174 8.18 -18.67 -2.34
CA ILE A 174 8.03 -19.04 -3.76
C ILE A 174 9.42 -19.23 -4.37
N PRO A 175 9.77 -20.45 -4.85
CA PRO A 175 11.00 -20.66 -5.59
C PRO A 175 10.91 -20.04 -6.99
N PHE A 176 12.00 -19.44 -7.45
CA PHE A 176 12.09 -18.90 -8.80
C PHE A 176 13.52 -18.92 -9.32
N LEU A 177 13.65 -18.87 -10.64
CA LEU A 177 14.93 -18.73 -11.33
C LEU A 177 15.19 -17.26 -11.68
N ARG A 178 16.36 -16.76 -11.31
CA ARG A 178 16.79 -15.38 -11.62
C ARG A 178 17.75 -15.38 -12.81
N PHE A 179 17.36 -14.69 -13.87
CA PHE A 179 18.14 -14.55 -15.11
C PHE A 179 19.04 -13.31 -15.14
N SER A 180 18.52 -12.17 -14.69
CA SER A 180 19.18 -10.87 -14.74
C SER A 180 18.97 -10.08 -13.45
N LYS A 181 19.80 -9.06 -13.26
CA LYS A 181 19.56 -7.95 -12.35
C LYS A 181 19.43 -6.67 -13.20
N PRO A 182 18.45 -5.78 -12.94
CA PRO A 182 17.35 -5.91 -11.99
C PRO A 182 16.33 -6.99 -12.40
N GLN A 183 15.46 -7.38 -11.46
CA GLN A 183 14.38 -8.35 -11.71
C GLN A 183 13.25 -7.71 -12.53
N SER A 184 12.49 -8.52 -13.28
CA SER A 184 11.37 -7.99 -14.05
C SER A 184 10.27 -7.43 -13.14
N PRO A 185 9.63 -6.30 -13.50
CA PRO A 185 8.56 -5.70 -12.68
C PRO A 185 7.41 -6.67 -12.38
N TYR A 186 7.13 -7.58 -13.31
CA TYR A 186 6.09 -8.61 -13.18
C TYR A 186 6.43 -9.59 -12.04
N LEU A 187 7.65 -10.13 -12.05
CA LEU A 187 8.10 -11.07 -11.04
C LEU A 187 8.21 -10.40 -9.66
N SER A 188 8.69 -9.15 -9.61
CA SER A 188 8.70 -8.37 -8.35
C SER A 188 7.30 -8.09 -7.81
N ARG A 189 6.29 -7.92 -8.66
CA ARG A 189 4.88 -7.83 -8.23
C ARG A 189 4.38 -9.15 -7.64
N ILE A 190 4.63 -10.28 -8.31
CA ILE A 190 4.26 -11.60 -7.79
C ILE A 190 4.87 -11.84 -6.42
N MET A 191 6.15 -11.49 -6.24
CA MET A 191 6.84 -11.63 -4.96
C MET A 191 6.20 -10.79 -3.88
N ARG A 192 5.94 -9.50 -4.14
CA ARG A 192 5.26 -8.62 -3.17
C ARG A 192 3.89 -9.18 -2.79
N ASN A 193 3.09 -9.62 -3.75
CA ASN A 193 1.80 -10.25 -3.49
C ASN A 193 1.94 -11.52 -2.63
N GLY A 194 3.00 -12.31 -2.86
CA GLY A 194 3.32 -13.48 -2.04
C GLY A 194 3.66 -13.11 -0.59
N VAL A 195 4.47 -12.07 -0.39
CA VAL A 195 4.82 -11.53 0.94
C VAL A 195 3.60 -10.99 1.66
N GLU A 196 2.76 -10.20 1.00
CA GLU A 196 1.54 -9.66 1.58
C GLU A 196 0.57 -10.77 1.99
N ARG A 197 0.42 -11.79 1.15
CA ARG A 197 -0.41 -12.97 1.46
C ARG A 197 0.12 -13.73 2.66
N GLU A 198 1.43 -13.90 2.76
CA GLU A 198 2.07 -14.54 3.91
C GLU A 198 1.85 -13.73 5.18
N GLN A 199 2.09 -12.43 5.14
CA GLN A 199 1.88 -11.55 6.29
C GLN A 199 0.43 -11.55 6.76
N LYS A 200 -0.53 -11.54 5.83
CA LYS A 200 -1.95 -11.65 6.15
C LYS A 200 -2.25 -12.99 6.84
N ARG A 201 -1.74 -14.10 6.29
CA ARG A 201 -1.90 -15.43 6.89
C ARG A 201 -1.29 -15.51 8.29
N GLN A 202 -0.09 -15.00 8.49
CA GLN A 202 0.55 -14.97 9.81
C GLN A 202 -0.26 -14.14 10.81
N SER A 203 -0.79 -13.00 10.38
CA SER A 203 -1.64 -12.15 11.22
C SER A 203 -2.95 -12.84 11.60
N THR A 204 -3.61 -13.49 10.63
CA THR A 204 -4.82 -14.29 10.87
C THR A 204 -4.53 -15.46 11.80
N ASN A 205 -3.48 -16.24 11.55
CA ASN A 205 -3.11 -17.37 12.40
C ASN A 205 -2.80 -16.93 13.84
N LYS A 206 -2.11 -15.80 14.02
CA LYS A 206 -1.87 -15.24 15.35
C LYS A 206 -3.19 -14.90 16.05
N HIS A 207 -4.10 -14.23 15.35
CA HIS A 207 -5.41 -13.88 15.89
C HIS A 207 -6.26 -15.12 16.23
N THR A 208 -6.27 -16.13 15.37
CA THR A 208 -7.00 -17.39 15.63
C THR A 208 -6.43 -18.13 16.84
N LYS A 209 -5.11 -18.12 17.04
CA LYS A 209 -4.50 -18.68 18.26
C LYS A 209 -4.94 -17.93 19.52
N GLU A 210 -4.91 -16.60 19.48
CA GLU A 210 -5.40 -15.76 20.58
C GLU A 210 -6.87 -16.06 20.92
N LEU A 211 -7.72 -16.26 19.90
CA LEU A 211 -9.12 -16.65 20.10
C LEU A 211 -9.29 -18.07 20.64
N ASN A 212 -8.45 -19.01 20.22
CA ASN A 212 -8.50 -20.38 20.72
C ASN A 212 -8.12 -20.45 22.21
N ASP A 213 -7.08 -19.70 22.62
CA ASP A 213 -6.68 -19.61 24.03
C ASP A 213 -7.83 -19.05 24.90
N LEU A 214 -8.58 -18.07 24.40
CA LEU A 214 -9.77 -17.56 25.08
C LEU A 214 -10.90 -18.60 25.11
N ALA A 215 -11.16 -19.28 23.99
CA ALA A 215 -12.19 -20.31 23.91
C ALA A 215 -11.93 -21.49 24.87
N LEU A 216 -10.66 -21.89 25.04
CA LEU A 216 -10.26 -22.92 26.01
C LEU A 216 -10.51 -22.49 27.45
N ARG A 217 -10.22 -21.22 27.77
CA ARG A 217 -10.51 -20.66 29.11
C ARG A 217 -12.00 -20.62 29.38
N GLU A 218 -12.80 -20.16 28.42
CA GLU A 218 -14.26 -20.14 28.55
C GLU A 218 -14.82 -21.55 28.77
N SER A 219 -14.34 -22.51 27.96
CA SER A 219 -14.78 -23.91 28.09
C SER A 219 -14.44 -24.52 29.46
N HIS A 220 -13.33 -24.09 30.06
CA HIS A 220 -12.96 -24.50 31.41
C HIS A 220 -13.87 -23.86 32.47
N TRP A 221 -14.28 -22.60 32.27
CA TRP A 221 -15.25 -21.93 33.13
C TRP A 221 -16.63 -22.60 33.04
N ASP A 222 -17.15 -22.82 31.83
CA ASP A 222 -18.43 -23.50 31.60
C ASP A 222 -18.46 -24.88 32.28
N ALA A 223 -17.36 -25.64 32.19
CA ALA A 223 -17.22 -26.93 32.84
C ALA A 223 -17.27 -26.87 34.37
N GLN A 224 -16.98 -25.73 34.98
CA GLN A 224 -17.04 -25.51 36.42
C GLN A 224 -18.42 -25.00 36.88
N THR A 225 -19.10 -24.20 36.06
CA THR A 225 -20.36 -23.53 36.44
C THR A 225 -21.62 -24.24 35.99
N GLU A 226 -21.61 -24.97 34.86
CA GLU A 226 -22.81 -25.58 34.29
C GLU A 226 -22.67 -27.12 34.19
N GLY A 227 -23.72 -27.83 34.62
CA GLY A 227 -23.86 -29.27 34.42
C GLY A 227 -24.14 -29.59 32.96
N ARG A 228 -23.08 -29.74 32.16
CA ARG A 228 -23.02 -30.11 30.72
C ARG A 228 -24.36 -30.30 29.99
N ASP A 229 -24.70 -29.30 29.17
CA ASP A 229 -25.42 -29.55 27.93
C ASP A 229 -24.42 -30.05 26.86
N ASN A 230 -24.81 -31.06 26.07
CA ASN A 230 -23.97 -31.76 25.07
C ASN A 230 -23.53 -30.90 23.85
N ALA A 231 -23.55 -29.57 23.94
CA ALA A 231 -23.17 -28.70 22.84
C ALA A 231 -21.65 -28.68 22.63
N PRO A 232 -21.15 -28.68 21.37
CA PRO A 232 -19.72 -28.56 21.11
C PRO A 232 -19.17 -27.23 21.61
N SER A 233 -18.16 -27.30 22.48
CA SER A 233 -17.44 -26.14 23.00
C SER A 233 -16.90 -25.24 21.87
N TRP A 234 -16.84 -23.93 22.11
CA TRP A 234 -16.22 -22.97 21.20
C TRP A 234 -14.78 -23.34 20.80
N SER A 235 -14.04 -23.99 21.70
CA SER A 235 -12.67 -24.47 21.43
C SER A 235 -12.62 -25.49 20.29
N TYR A 236 -13.61 -26.38 20.19
CA TYR A 236 -13.71 -27.38 19.12
C TYR A 236 -13.75 -26.73 17.73
N TRP A 237 -14.57 -25.68 17.58
CA TRP A 237 -14.68 -24.94 16.33
C TRP A 237 -13.39 -24.17 15.99
N MET A 238 -12.75 -23.55 16.99
CA MET A 238 -11.47 -22.85 16.80
C MET A 238 -10.34 -23.80 16.39
N ASP A 239 -10.31 -24.99 16.97
CA ASP A 239 -9.38 -26.05 16.60
C ASP A 239 -9.61 -26.54 15.18
N ALA A 240 -10.87 -26.73 14.77
CA ALA A 240 -11.21 -27.11 13.40
C ALA A 240 -10.72 -26.05 12.38
N ILE A 241 -10.95 -24.77 12.64
CA ILE A 241 -10.48 -23.66 11.80
C ILE A 241 -8.94 -23.64 11.74
N THR A 242 -8.27 -23.84 12.88
CA THR A 242 -6.81 -23.86 12.96
C THR A 242 -6.22 -25.02 12.17
N LYS A 243 -6.80 -26.23 12.30
CA LYS A 243 -6.43 -27.42 11.54
C LYS A 243 -6.59 -27.20 10.04
N GLU A 244 -7.70 -26.61 9.61
CA GLU A 244 -7.93 -26.30 8.19
C GLU A 244 -6.91 -25.29 7.65
N SER A 245 -6.61 -24.22 8.41
CA SER A 245 -5.59 -23.23 8.02
C SER A 245 -4.20 -23.87 7.88
N ASN A 246 -3.84 -24.75 8.81
CA ASN A 246 -2.58 -25.49 8.77
C ASN A 246 -2.51 -26.45 7.58
N LEU A 247 -3.61 -27.15 7.26
CA LEU A 247 -3.69 -28.02 6.10
C LEU A 247 -3.48 -27.24 4.80
N ARG A 248 -4.15 -26.09 4.65
CA ARG A 248 -3.96 -25.19 3.50
C ARG A 248 -2.52 -24.69 3.40
N LYS A 249 -1.88 -24.36 4.53
CA LYS A 249 -0.46 -23.98 4.56
C LYS A 249 0.44 -25.12 4.10
N HIS A 250 0.19 -26.34 4.58
CA HIS A 250 0.96 -27.52 4.20
C HIS A 250 0.85 -27.80 2.69
N GLN A 251 -0.35 -27.75 2.12
CA GLN A 251 -0.56 -27.89 0.67
C GLN A 251 0.24 -26.87 -0.15
N ILE A 252 0.37 -25.63 0.34
CA ILE A 252 1.18 -24.60 -0.34
C ILE A 252 2.67 -24.93 -0.27
N ILE A 253 3.15 -25.42 0.88
CA ILE A 253 4.55 -25.85 1.06
C ILE A 253 4.87 -26.98 0.09
N VAL A 254 4.04 -28.04 0.07
CA VAL A 254 4.23 -29.19 -0.83
C VAL A 254 4.24 -28.76 -2.30
N ARG A 255 3.31 -27.90 -2.73
CA ARG A 255 3.31 -27.37 -4.11
C ARG A 255 4.57 -26.57 -4.42
N ASN A 256 5.07 -25.78 -3.46
CA ASN A 256 6.30 -25.00 -3.64
C ASN A 256 7.54 -25.90 -3.68
N GLU A 257 7.60 -26.97 -2.90
CA GLU A 257 8.68 -27.97 -2.94
C GLU A 257 8.71 -28.69 -4.29
N GLN A 258 7.56 -29.17 -4.78
CA GLN A 258 7.44 -29.78 -6.10
C GLN A 258 7.93 -28.83 -7.20
N ARG A 259 7.55 -27.56 -7.09
CA ARG A 259 8.01 -26.53 -8.03
C ARG A 259 9.52 -26.30 -7.92
N ALA A 260 10.08 -26.25 -6.71
CA ALA A 260 11.51 -26.09 -6.51
C ALA A 260 12.30 -27.24 -7.14
N ASN A 261 11.84 -28.48 -6.98
CA ASN A 261 12.48 -29.65 -7.58
C ASN A 261 12.50 -29.57 -9.10
N ARG A 262 11.39 -29.19 -9.74
CA ARG A 262 11.35 -28.96 -11.19
C ARG A 262 12.34 -27.87 -11.65
N LEU A 263 12.46 -26.79 -10.89
CA LEU A 263 13.42 -25.72 -11.21
C LEU A 263 14.87 -26.21 -11.07
N MET A 264 15.15 -27.10 -10.12
CA MET A 264 16.47 -27.73 -9.97
C MET A 264 16.78 -28.65 -11.14
N GLU A 265 15.84 -29.48 -11.59
CA GLU A 265 15.99 -30.32 -12.78
C GLU A 265 16.32 -29.48 -14.03
N ILE A 266 15.63 -28.34 -14.20
CA ILE A 266 15.91 -27.40 -15.29
C ILE A 266 17.34 -26.85 -15.18
N LEU A 267 17.78 -26.49 -13.98
CA LEU A 267 19.14 -25.97 -13.76
C LEU A 267 20.21 -27.01 -14.07
N ASP A 268 19.99 -28.26 -13.71
CA ASP A 268 20.94 -29.34 -13.98
C ASP A 268 21.04 -29.63 -15.48
N LYS A 269 19.91 -29.63 -16.20
CA LYS A 269 19.91 -29.72 -17.68
C LYS A 269 20.63 -28.53 -18.32
N GLU A 270 20.38 -27.30 -17.85
CA GLU A 270 21.08 -26.10 -18.34
C GLU A 270 22.60 -26.16 -18.08
N ARG A 271 23.03 -26.73 -16.94
CA ARG A 271 24.44 -26.94 -16.60
C ARG A 271 25.10 -27.98 -17.51
N GLN A 272 24.41 -29.09 -17.79
CA GLN A 272 24.89 -30.14 -18.70
C GLN A 272 25.12 -29.58 -20.10
N LEU A 273 24.10 -28.93 -20.68
CA LEU A 273 24.20 -28.30 -22.00
C LEU A 273 25.30 -27.23 -22.04
N ALA A 274 25.41 -26.39 -21.00
CA ALA A 274 26.48 -25.39 -20.94
C ALA A 274 27.88 -26.03 -20.88
N ALA A 275 28.03 -27.21 -20.29
CA ALA A 275 29.29 -27.94 -20.24
C ALA A 275 29.65 -28.56 -21.60
N GLU A 276 28.67 -29.12 -22.32
CA GLU A 276 28.81 -29.65 -23.68
C GLU A 276 29.19 -28.55 -24.68
N GLU A 277 28.44 -27.46 -24.73
CA GLU A 277 28.73 -26.29 -25.57
C GLU A 277 30.14 -25.72 -25.28
N LYS A 278 30.56 -25.73 -24.00
CA LYS A 278 31.92 -25.31 -23.61
C LYS A 278 32.99 -26.28 -24.12
N LYS A 279 32.72 -27.58 -24.17
CA LYS A 279 33.64 -28.60 -24.72
C LYS A 279 33.77 -28.43 -26.24
N GLU A 280 32.65 -28.30 -26.95
CA GLU A 280 32.64 -28.11 -28.41
C GLU A 280 33.39 -26.84 -28.82
N ARG A 281 33.15 -25.73 -28.11
CA ARG A 281 33.91 -24.50 -28.35
C ARG A 281 35.40 -24.67 -28.11
N LYS A 282 35.81 -25.45 -27.11
CA LYS A 282 37.23 -25.77 -26.90
C LYS A 282 37.78 -26.64 -28.03
N ARG A 283 36.99 -27.57 -28.59
CA ARG A 283 37.36 -28.37 -29.77
C ARG A 283 37.56 -27.48 -30.99
N TRP A 284 36.60 -26.61 -31.30
CA TRP A 284 36.70 -25.67 -32.41
C TRP A 284 37.94 -24.76 -32.31
N LYS A 285 38.28 -24.30 -31.10
CA LYS A 285 39.49 -23.51 -30.86
C LYS A 285 40.80 -24.31 -30.97
N LYS A 286 40.75 -25.63 -30.78
CA LYS A 286 41.92 -26.52 -30.85
C LYS A 286 42.14 -27.09 -32.25
N MET A 287 41.13 -27.06 -33.12
CA MET A 287 41.33 -27.39 -34.52
C MET A 287 42.33 -26.38 -35.10
N PRO A 288 43.46 -26.83 -35.66
CA PRO A 288 44.37 -25.93 -36.35
C PRO A 288 43.56 -25.25 -37.47
N ALA A 289 43.73 -23.93 -37.62
CA ALA A 289 43.24 -23.26 -38.80
C ALA A 289 43.90 -23.95 -39.99
N THR A 290 43.16 -24.80 -40.72
CA THR A 290 43.66 -25.34 -41.98
C THR A 290 43.85 -24.15 -42.91
N ASP A 291 45.11 -23.92 -43.29
CA ASP A 291 45.60 -22.79 -44.10
C ASP A 291 45.11 -22.81 -45.56
N GLU A 292 44.02 -23.53 -45.84
CA GLU A 292 43.42 -23.71 -47.17
C GLU A 292 42.39 -22.58 -47.39
N GLY A 293 42.86 -21.33 -47.48
CA GLY A 293 41.95 -20.20 -47.78
C GLY A 293 42.53 -18.78 -47.70
N SER A 294 43.84 -18.60 -47.49
CA SER A 294 44.47 -17.28 -47.37
C SER A 294 44.73 -16.55 -48.71
N SER A 295 44.29 -17.09 -49.86
CA SER A 295 44.52 -16.47 -51.18
C SER A 295 43.30 -15.79 -51.83
N ALA A 296 42.09 -15.87 -51.27
CA ALA A 296 40.87 -15.42 -51.97
C ALA A 296 40.19 -14.15 -51.42
N THR A 297 40.75 -13.47 -50.42
CA THR A 297 40.14 -12.25 -49.85
C THR A 297 41.11 -11.08 -49.73
N LYS A 298 41.82 -10.73 -50.80
CA LYS A 298 42.54 -9.44 -50.90
C LYS A 298 41.86 -8.41 -51.81
N ASP A 299 40.85 -8.77 -52.60
CA ASP A 299 40.28 -7.85 -53.60
C ASP A 299 38.97 -7.14 -53.22
N VAL A 300 38.48 -7.28 -51.97
CA VAL A 300 37.25 -6.58 -51.52
C VAL A 300 37.56 -5.41 -50.56
N ALA A 301 38.83 -5.17 -50.24
CA ALA A 301 39.24 -4.09 -49.33
C ALA A 301 39.29 -2.69 -49.98
N ALA A 302 39.13 -2.57 -51.30
CA ALA A 302 39.22 -1.29 -52.01
C ALA A 302 37.88 -0.51 -52.15
N SER A 303 36.74 -1.07 -51.74
CA SER A 303 35.40 -0.46 -51.99
C SER A 303 34.68 0.10 -50.75
N LYS A 304 35.40 0.42 -49.66
CA LYS A 304 34.78 0.94 -48.40
C LYS A 304 35.32 2.31 -47.93
N HIS A 305 35.67 3.20 -48.86
CA HIS A 305 36.07 4.58 -48.52
C HIS A 305 35.12 5.68 -49.03
N SER A 306 33.90 5.34 -49.48
CA SER A 306 32.94 6.33 -50.02
C SER A 306 31.78 6.71 -49.08
N SER A 307 31.65 6.17 -47.86
CA SER A 307 30.43 6.36 -47.06
C SER A 307 30.60 7.00 -45.69
N ASN A 308 31.73 7.67 -45.42
CA ASN A 308 32.00 8.26 -44.09
C ASN A 308 31.83 9.79 -43.99
N THR A 309 31.19 10.43 -44.98
CA THR A 309 30.87 11.87 -44.94
C THR A 309 29.56 12.19 -44.22
N GLY A 310 28.64 11.23 -44.05
CA GLY A 310 27.31 11.46 -43.44
C GLY A 310 27.26 11.45 -41.90
N LEU A 311 28.35 11.09 -41.21
CA LEU A 311 28.41 11.05 -39.74
C LEU A 311 28.84 12.39 -39.12
N ALA A 312 29.59 13.22 -39.85
CA ALA A 312 29.99 14.54 -39.38
C ALA A 312 28.83 15.53 -39.42
N GLU A 313 28.02 15.53 -40.48
CA GLU A 313 26.86 16.41 -40.63
C GLU A 313 25.75 16.14 -39.60
N ASN A 314 25.59 14.87 -39.18
CA ASN A 314 24.62 14.50 -38.14
C ASN A 314 25.03 14.95 -36.73
N MET A 315 26.33 15.07 -36.45
CA MET A 315 26.83 15.59 -35.17
C MET A 315 26.72 17.12 -35.09
N GLU A 316 26.87 17.82 -36.21
CA GLU A 316 26.67 19.27 -36.27
C GLU A 316 25.19 19.65 -36.18
N SER A 317 24.31 18.90 -36.85
CA SER A 317 22.86 19.08 -36.74
C SER A 317 22.35 18.86 -35.30
N THR A 318 22.84 17.84 -34.59
CA THR A 318 22.47 17.62 -33.18
C THR A 318 23.07 18.66 -32.24
N ARG A 319 24.20 19.28 -32.57
CA ARG A 319 24.77 20.39 -31.79
C ARG A 319 23.95 21.67 -31.96
N LEU A 320 23.52 21.99 -33.18
CA LEU A 320 22.66 23.15 -33.47
C LEU A 320 21.26 22.99 -32.83
N GLN A 321 20.68 21.78 -32.86
CA GLN A 321 19.42 21.50 -32.17
C GLN A 321 19.52 21.68 -30.64
N LYS A 322 20.64 21.29 -30.02
CA LYS A 322 20.86 21.48 -28.58
C LYS A 322 21.02 22.95 -28.19
N MET A 323 21.64 23.77 -29.03
CA MET A 323 21.76 25.21 -28.78
C MET A 323 20.39 25.90 -28.88
N ALA A 324 19.57 25.55 -29.87
CA ALA A 324 18.22 26.12 -30.00
C ALA A 324 17.30 25.80 -28.81
N VAL A 325 17.40 24.60 -28.23
CA VAL A 325 16.62 24.22 -27.03
C VAL A 325 17.07 25.03 -25.79
N ALA A 326 18.37 25.28 -25.65
CA ALA A 326 18.89 26.08 -24.54
C ALA A 326 18.41 27.54 -24.61
N ASP A 327 18.30 28.12 -25.81
CA ASP A 327 17.79 29.48 -26.00
C ASP A 327 16.29 29.58 -25.67
N ILE A 328 15.51 28.53 -25.97
CA ILE A 328 14.08 28.45 -25.61
C ILE A 328 13.89 28.32 -24.08
N GLU A 329 14.71 27.51 -23.40
CA GLU A 329 14.65 27.38 -21.93
C GLU A 329 15.09 28.68 -21.22
N ALA A 330 16.07 29.40 -21.77
CA ALA A 330 16.48 30.71 -21.28
C ALA A 330 15.38 31.77 -21.46
N ALA A 331 14.66 31.76 -22.59
CA ALA A 331 13.53 32.64 -22.82
C ALA A 331 12.34 32.34 -21.88
N ALA A 332 12.06 31.07 -21.61
CA ALA A 332 11.00 30.67 -20.68
C ALA A 332 11.30 31.08 -19.23
N SER A 333 12.57 30.98 -18.81
CA SER A 333 12.99 31.41 -17.47
C SER A 333 12.89 32.94 -17.30
N LYS A 334 13.13 33.71 -18.36
CA LYS A 334 12.98 35.18 -18.35
C LYS A 334 11.52 35.63 -18.32
N ALA A 335 10.60 34.85 -18.92
CA ALA A 335 9.17 35.08 -18.82
C ALA A 335 8.61 34.77 -17.41
N ALA A 336 9.11 33.72 -16.74
CA ALA A 336 8.69 33.38 -15.38
C ALA A 336 9.08 34.45 -14.34
N ALA A 337 10.26 35.06 -14.48
CA ALA A 337 10.73 36.12 -13.59
C ALA A 337 9.94 37.44 -13.70
N SER A 338 9.16 37.62 -14.78
CA SER A 338 8.35 38.83 -15.01
C SER A 338 6.93 38.73 -14.41
N SER A 339 6.55 37.57 -13.86
CA SER A 339 5.20 37.28 -13.36
C SER A 339 5.06 37.34 -11.82
N GLU A 340 6.14 37.56 -11.06
CA GLU A 340 6.12 37.50 -9.59
C GLU A 340 6.06 38.87 -8.88
N GLN A 341 5.77 39.96 -9.60
CA GLN A 341 5.59 41.30 -9.02
C GLN A 341 4.14 41.79 -9.08
N SER A 342 3.17 41.05 -8.52
CA SER A 342 1.92 41.64 -8.03
C SER A 342 1.14 40.69 -7.11
N SER A 343 1.44 40.69 -5.82
CA SER A 343 0.43 40.53 -4.73
C SER A 343 1.15 40.34 -3.39
N ASN A 344 1.52 41.44 -2.76
CA ASN A 344 1.81 41.48 -1.33
C ASN A 344 1.17 42.75 -0.77
N ALA A 345 -0.02 42.60 -0.19
CA ALA A 345 -0.57 43.54 0.80
C ALA A 345 -1.69 42.84 1.58
N ASP A 346 -1.49 42.84 2.90
CA ASP A 346 -2.47 42.96 3.98
C ASP A 346 -3.48 41.83 4.25
N CYS A 347 -3.34 41.17 5.41
CA CYS A 347 -4.12 41.55 6.60
C CYS A 347 -3.81 40.58 7.76
N VAL A 348 -3.18 41.11 8.81
CA VAL A 348 -3.07 40.50 10.13
C VAL A 348 -4.21 41.04 10.99
N SER A 349 -4.92 40.15 11.69
CA SER A 349 -5.67 40.37 12.95
C SER A 349 -7.07 39.76 12.89
N SER A 350 -7.22 38.56 13.45
CA SER A 350 -8.40 38.03 14.16
C SER A 350 -8.10 36.58 14.56
N SER A 351 -7.05 36.41 15.37
CA SER A 351 -6.69 35.15 16.00
C SER A 351 -7.48 34.97 17.29
N GLU A 352 -7.81 33.71 17.59
CA GLU A 352 -8.38 33.17 18.83
C GLU A 352 -9.92 33.22 18.92
N VAL A 353 -10.55 32.10 18.58
CA VAL A 353 -11.82 31.52 19.13
C VAL A 353 -12.38 30.41 18.20
N ILE A 354 -11.87 30.23 16.97
CA ILE A 354 -12.35 29.21 16.02
C ILE A 354 -11.53 27.91 16.08
N THR A 355 -11.59 27.19 17.21
CA THR A 355 -10.98 25.86 17.36
C THR A 355 -11.91 24.91 18.08
N ILE A 356 -13.07 24.62 17.46
CA ILE A 356 -13.94 23.50 17.90
C ILE A 356 -14.16 22.46 16.78
N PHE A 357 -13.82 22.77 15.52
CA PHE A 357 -13.96 21.81 14.40
C PHE A 357 -12.77 21.74 13.43
N ALA A 358 -11.69 22.49 13.68
CA ALA A 358 -10.50 22.56 12.82
C ALA A 358 -9.22 22.15 13.59
N ALA A 359 -9.23 20.99 14.24
CA ALA A 359 -7.97 20.34 14.57
C ALA A 359 -7.39 19.78 13.26
N ASP A 360 -6.54 20.59 12.64
CA ASP A 360 -5.70 20.22 11.52
C ASP A 360 -4.91 18.94 11.82
N ASN A 361 -4.99 17.99 10.91
CA ASN A 361 -4.04 16.89 10.75
C ASN A 361 -3.99 16.50 9.27
N ASP A 362 -3.81 17.51 8.40
CA ASP A 362 -3.68 17.32 6.95
C ASP A 362 -2.26 16.88 6.51
N THR A 363 -1.40 16.44 7.43
CA THR A 363 -0.05 15.92 7.10
C THR A 363 0.10 14.40 7.15
N LEU A 364 -0.98 13.62 7.24
CA LEU A 364 -0.90 12.16 7.11
C LEU A 364 -1.89 11.62 6.07
N SER A 365 -1.56 11.86 4.80
CA SER A 365 -2.07 11.04 3.68
C SER A 365 -1.74 9.57 3.94
N ARG A 366 -2.74 8.82 4.40
CA ARG A 366 -2.70 7.35 4.48
C ARG A 366 -3.93 6.77 3.79
N PRO A 367 -3.76 5.73 2.96
CA PRO A 367 -4.85 5.18 2.17
C PRO A 367 -5.89 4.51 3.08
N LEU A 368 -7.16 4.87 2.84
CA LEU A 368 -8.34 4.19 3.37
C LEU A 368 -8.31 2.70 2.99
N ILE A 369 -8.01 1.83 3.94
CA ILE A 369 -8.31 0.41 3.83
C ILE A 369 -9.82 0.27 4.10
N ARG A 370 -10.62 0.15 3.02
CA ARG A 370 -12.02 -0.26 3.12
C ARG A 370 -12.08 -1.68 3.69
N TYR A 371 -12.54 -1.82 4.93
CA TYR A 371 -13.00 -3.10 5.45
C TYR A 371 -14.42 -3.34 4.95
N HIS A 372 -14.61 -4.34 4.09
CA HIS A 372 -15.92 -4.92 3.84
C HIS A 372 -16.36 -5.65 5.12
N SER A 373 -17.39 -5.12 5.79
CA SER A 373 -18.14 -5.88 6.78
C SER A 373 -19.04 -6.86 6.04
N ASN A 374 -18.62 -8.12 5.99
CA ASN A 374 -19.52 -9.20 5.62
C ASN A 374 -20.53 -9.38 6.75
N HIS A 375 -21.78 -9.00 6.47
CA HIS A 375 -22.93 -9.43 7.25
C HIS A 375 -23.04 -10.95 7.14
N TYR A 376 -22.82 -11.66 8.25
CA TYR A 376 -23.32 -13.02 8.41
C TYR A 376 -24.84 -12.94 8.49
N LYS A 377 -25.53 -13.35 7.42
CA LYS A 377 -26.88 -13.89 7.54
C LYS A 377 -26.73 -15.26 8.22
N ARG A 378 -27.31 -15.41 9.41
CA ARG A 378 -27.63 -16.73 9.96
C ARG A 378 -28.95 -17.22 9.34
N PRO A 379 -29.13 -18.54 9.20
CA PRO A 379 -30.34 -19.15 8.67
C PRO A 379 -31.56 -18.85 9.55
#